data_AF-A0AB35U1V7-F1
#
_entry.id   AF-A0AB35U1V7-F1
#
_cell.length_a   1.000
_cell.length_b   1.000
_cell.length_c   1.000
_cell.angle_alpha   90.00
_cell.angle_beta   90.00
_cell.angle_gamma   90.00
#
_symmetry.space_group_name_H-M   'P 1'
#
loop_
_entity.id
_entity.type
_entity.pdbx_description
1 polymer ?
#
loop_
_entity_poly.entity_id
_entity_poly.type
_entity_poly.pdbx_seq_one_letter_code
_entity_poly.pdbx_strand_id
1 'polypeptide(L)'
;MKWTKEECCTWIKSLHVEGFDLHKEEDHYQFVSSNANGSINIYPEDIVELCIQDKEGKTTFYLHFHIEDKEHDQDLIHQMLVSLQETARKRILQVVLCCTSGLTTSFFAQQLNQAAEILHKDFVFSAVCFSDLYKKGFDCDIILLAPQIHFQYKKVKEVFHDQLVIRIPADIFAAYDAGRMLGLLQKEYMQHIGESIGEENIPLRSIYDNPYRILTIAVISHRQQTRFGYRIYDHGSITLDKEVIKPDITLQDLFDLLDYVMMRHHNIDAIGISLPGVANHGFLNLEHSDFDHYNLADAIIKRYHHPAIILNDVNAMALGYHAMHEDSDDMAFCFMPHGQVDLGAGLIMDGKLRLGYAHHAGEMHHLLKAFCPNISSDNITPESTRQLLVISILSLISTLAPAKIIYYCELCPDPDEICNALSEYIEPAYIPEIIHVNRLKRYQLPGTMIRCLEVLNSHTIVEHMKY
;
A
#
# COMPACT_ATOMS: atom_id res chain seq x y z
N MET A 1 -11.43 43.39 16.47
CA MET A 1 -11.07 44.65 15.75
C MET A 1 -11.83 44.60 14.43
N LYS A 2 -12.66 45.61 14.09
CA LYS A 2 -13.55 45.52 12.92
C LYS A 2 -12.75 45.51 11.63
N TRP A 3 -12.81 44.41 10.89
CA TRP A 3 -12.17 44.26 9.58
C TRP A 3 -13.18 44.46 8.46
N THR A 4 -12.69 44.98 7.35
CA THR A 4 -13.48 45.32 6.17
C THR A 4 -13.73 44.09 5.29
N LYS A 5 -14.74 44.17 4.42
CA LYS A 5 -14.99 43.16 3.38
C LYS A 5 -13.75 42.86 2.53
N GLU A 6 -12.97 43.88 2.18
CA GLU A 6 -11.73 43.72 1.40
C GLU A 6 -10.65 42.94 2.17
N GLU A 7 -10.50 43.19 3.48
CA GLU A 7 -9.59 42.45 4.34
C GLU A 7 -10.03 40.99 4.51
N CYS A 8 -11.34 40.74 4.66
CA CYS A 8 -11.92 39.40 4.72
C CYS A 8 -11.68 38.62 3.42
N CYS A 9 -12.01 39.22 2.26
CA CYS A 9 -11.75 38.64 0.94
C CYS A 9 -10.25 38.35 0.73
N THR A 10 -9.36 39.24 1.16
CA THR A 10 -7.90 39.06 1.02
C THR A 10 -7.41 37.92 1.90
N TRP A 11 -7.95 37.78 3.11
CA TRP A 11 -7.61 36.69 4.00
C TRP A 11 -8.12 35.35 3.48
N ILE A 12 -9.37 35.26 2.99
CA ILE A 12 -9.93 34.01 2.43
C ILE A 12 -9.07 33.51 1.25
N LYS A 13 -8.57 34.42 0.40
CA LYS A 13 -7.64 34.07 -0.70
C LYS A 13 -6.32 33.48 -0.23
N SER A 14 -5.90 33.79 1.00
CA SER A 14 -4.67 33.25 1.59
C SER A 14 -4.85 31.87 2.23
N LEU A 15 -6.10 31.42 2.40
CA LEU A 15 -6.39 30.13 3.00
C LEU A 15 -5.98 29.00 2.05
N HIS A 16 -5.25 28.04 2.59
CA HIS A 16 -4.88 26.82 1.90
C HIS A 16 -5.41 25.63 2.69
N VAL A 17 -6.13 24.74 1.98
CA VAL A 17 -6.69 23.52 2.56
C VAL A 17 -6.09 22.36 1.79
N GLU A 18 -5.31 21.53 2.48
CA GLU A 18 -4.66 20.38 1.87
C GLU A 18 -5.71 19.45 1.22
N GLY A 19 -5.52 19.14 -0.07
CA GLY A 19 -6.41 18.26 -0.84
C GLY A 19 -7.61 18.95 -1.51
N PHE A 20 -7.69 20.28 -1.48
CA PHE A 20 -8.74 21.06 -2.14
C PHE A 20 -8.16 22.14 -3.05
N ASP A 21 -8.75 22.28 -4.24
CA ASP A 21 -8.48 23.37 -5.17
C ASP A 21 -9.42 24.54 -4.87
N LEU A 22 -8.84 25.74 -4.73
CA LEU A 22 -9.61 26.97 -4.52
C LEU A 22 -9.95 27.63 -5.87
N HIS A 23 -11.22 27.59 -6.25
CA HIS A 23 -11.78 28.31 -7.38
C HIS A 23 -12.41 29.62 -6.92
N LYS A 24 -12.25 30.67 -7.73
CA LYS A 24 -12.75 32.00 -7.41
C LYS A 24 -13.50 32.61 -8.58
N GLU A 25 -14.70 33.08 -8.32
CA GLU A 25 -15.47 33.97 -9.19
C GLU A 25 -16.00 35.14 -8.34
N GLU A 26 -15.51 36.36 -8.59
CA GLU A 26 -15.90 37.57 -7.82
C GLU A 26 -15.72 37.43 -6.30
N ASP A 27 -16.80 37.47 -5.52
CA ASP A 27 -16.86 37.30 -4.07
C ASP A 27 -17.33 35.89 -3.65
N HIS A 28 -17.29 34.94 -4.59
CA HIS A 28 -17.57 33.52 -4.39
C HIS A 28 -16.27 32.73 -4.40
N TYR A 29 -16.05 31.96 -3.34
CA TYR A 29 -14.87 31.12 -3.13
C TYR A 29 -15.33 29.67 -2.99
N GLN A 30 -14.82 28.78 -3.84
CA GLN A 30 -15.16 27.36 -3.81
C GLN A 30 -13.91 26.53 -3.54
N PHE A 31 -13.97 25.71 -2.50
CA PHE A 31 -12.99 24.67 -2.20
C PHE A 31 -13.51 23.36 -2.77
N VAL A 32 -12.86 22.85 -3.82
CA VAL A 32 -13.31 21.66 -4.56
C VAL A 32 -12.34 20.51 -4.33
N SER A 33 -12.88 19.33 -4.03
CA SER A 33 -12.13 18.06 -3.98
C SER A 33 -12.94 16.97 -4.68
N SER A 34 -12.37 15.76 -4.76
CA SER A 34 -13.10 14.59 -5.28
C SER A 34 -14.28 14.15 -4.41
N ASN A 35 -14.31 14.53 -3.12
CA ASN A 35 -15.19 13.92 -2.12
C ASN A 35 -16.12 14.90 -1.40
N ALA A 36 -15.83 16.21 -1.44
CA ALA A 36 -16.65 17.26 -0.84
C ALA A 36 -16.36 18.61 -1.50
N ASN A 37 -17.36 19.49 -1.48
CA ASN A 37 -17.25 20.87 -1.96
C ASN A 37 -17.61 21.82 -0.82
N GLY A 38 -16.77 22.83 -0.60
CA GLY A 38 -17.03 23.93 0.32
C GLY A 38 -17.21 25.24 -0.44
N SER A 39 -18.12 26.10 0.00
CA SER A 39 -18.27 27.44 -0.56
C SER A 39 -18.32 28.51 0.52
N ILE A 40 -17.64 29.63 0.26
CA ILE A 40 -17.70 30.87 1.02
C ILE A 40 -18.17 31.96 0.06
N ASN A 41 -19.35 32.52 0.30
CA ASN A 41 -19.96 33.55 -0.54
C ASN A 41 -20.10 34.84 0.26
N ILE A 42 -19.63 35.97 -0.28
CA ILE A 42 -19.74 37.27 0.40
C ILE A 42 -20.68 38.19 -0.39
N TYR A 43 -21.79 38.57 0.24
CA TYR A 43 -22.82 39.41 -0.37
C TYR A 43 -22.56 40.92 -0.15
N PRO A 44 -23.27 41.82 -0.84
CA PRO A 44 -23.09 43.27 -0.71
C PRO A 44 -23.36 43.84 0.69
N GLU A 45 -24.18 43.19 1.50
CA GLU A 45 -24.57 43.62 2.86
C GLU A 45 -23.57 43.14 3.95
N ASP A 46 -22.32 42.89 3.57
CA ASP A 46 -21.27 42.32 4.42
C ASP A 46 -21.69 40.99 5.09
N ILE A 47 -22.52 40.20 4.41
CA ILE A 47 -22.94 38.87 4.85
C ILE A 47 -22.02 37.83 4.22
N VAL A 48 -21.44 36.98 5.05
CA VAL A 48 -20.70 35.78 4.65
C VAL A 48 -21.62 34.58 4.80
N GLU A 49 -21.71 33.77 3.75
CA GLU A 49 -22.40 32.47 3.74
C GLU A 49 -21.38 31.35 3.55
N LEU A 50 -21.46 30.34 4.40
CA LEU A 50 -20.61 29.17 4.43
C LEU A 50 -21.45 27.93 4.15
N CYS A 51 -21.05 27.10 3.19
CA CYS A 51 -21.76 25.86 2.85
C CYS A 51 -20.78 24.72 2.59
N ILE A 52 -21.10 23.50 3.02
CA ILE A 52 -20.40 22.27 2.62
C ILE A 52 -21.41 21.31 2.04
N GLN A 53 -21.07 20.74 0.89
CA GLN A 53 -21.78 19.65 0.24
C GLN A 53 -20.87 18.42 0.17
N ASP A 54 -21.41 17.24 0.48
CA ASP A 54 -20.70 15.98 0.25
C ASP A 54 -20.68 15.60 -1.26
N LYS A 55 -20.01 14.48 -1.58
CA LYS A 55 -19.94 13.94 -2.95
C LYS A 55 -21.31 13.66 -3.60
N GLU A 56 -22.38 13.54 -2.82
CA GLU A 56 -23.75 13.28 -3.28
C GLU A 56 -24.56 14.57 -3.44
N GLY A 57 -23.93 15.73 -3.17
CA GLY A 57 -24.56 17.05 -3.24
C GLY A 57 -25.43 17.39 -2.03
N LYS A 58 -25.39 16.58 -0.96
CA LYS A 58 -26.14 16.86 0.27
C LYS A 58 -25.40 17.87 1.12
N THR A 59 -26.10 18.93 1.54
CA THR A 59 -25.55 19.94 2.44
C THR A 59 -25.31 19.35 3.83
N THR A 60 -24.04 19.29 4.25
CA THR A 60 -23.63 18.78 5.58
C THR A 60 -23.32 19.90 6.57
N PHE A 61 -23.08 21.11 6.08
CA PHE A 61 -22.81 22.30 6.88
C PHE A 61 -23.40 23.54 6.19
N TYR A 62 -24.05 24.41 6.97
CA TYR A 62 -24.56 25.68 6.49
C TYR A 62 -24.55 26.71 7.62
N LEU A 63 -23.94 27.86 7.39
CA LEU A 63 -23.86 28.97 8.34
C LEU A 63 -23.80 30.31 7.60
N HIS A 64 -24.34 31.38 8.17
CA HIS A 64 -24.08 32.74 7.71
C HIS A 64 -23.86 33.69 8.88
N PHE A 65 -23.09 34.76 8.66
CA PHE A 65 -22.82 35.80 9.64
C PHE A 65 -22.49 37.14 8.97
N HIS A 66 -22.55 38.23 9.73
CA HIS A 66 -22.12 39.56 9.27
C HIS A 66 -20.65 39.81 9.64
N ILE A 67 -19.90 40.45 8.73
CA ILE A 67 -18.50 40.83 8.98
C ILE A 67 -18.45 41.90 10.08
N GLU A 68 -18.00 41.52 11.26
CA GLU A 68 -17.97 42.42 12.43
C GLU A 68 -16.68 42.31 13.21
N ASP A 69 -16.37 41.14 13.76
CA ASP A 69 -15.17 40.93 14.56
C ASP A 69 -14.24 39.94 13.89
N LYS A 70 -13.05 40.42 13.51
CA LYS A 70 -12.08 39.63 12.77
C LYS A 70 -11.74 38.29 13.42
N GLU A 71 -11.53 38.24 14.74
CA GLU A 71 -11.12 36.98 15.39
C GLU A 71 -12.27 35.98 15.37
N HIS A 72 -13.49 36.43 15.68
CA HIS A 72 -14.68 35.59 15.63
C HIS A 72 -15.01 35.11 14.21
N ASP A 73 -14.98 36.00 13.24
CA ASP A 73 -15.29 35.70 11.84
C ASP A 73 -14.29 34.71 11.24
N GLN A 74 -13.00 34.87 11.57
CA GLN A 74 -11.95 33.93 11.17
C GLN A 74 -12.14 32.55 11.83
N ASP A 75 -12.54 32.51 13.10
CA ASP A 75 -12.83 31.25 13.80
C ASP A 75 -13.99 30.49 13.15
N LEU A 76 -15.09 31.16 12.80
CA LEU A 76 -16.24 30.55 12.11
C LEU A 76 -15.84 29.94 10.75
N ILE A 77 -15.02 30.67 9.98
CA ILE A 77 -14.50 30.17 8.70
C ILE A 77 -13.54 28.99 8.93
N HIS A 78 -12.67 29.05 9.93
CA HIS A 78 -11.78 27.95 10.29
C HIS A 78 -12.56 26.69 10.70
N GLN A 79 -13.61 26.82 11.50
CA GLN A 79 -14.47 25.68 11.90
C GLN A 79 -15.10 25.02 10.66
N MET A 80 -15.57 25.82 9.70
CA MET A 80 -16.06 25.29 8.43
C MET A 80 -14.96 24.54 7.67
N LEU A 81 -13.75 25.07 7.56
CA LEU A 81 -12.64 24.39 6.86
C LEU A 81 -12.28 23.04 7.53
N VAL A 82 -12.32 22.96 8.86
CA VAL A 82 -12.13 21.71 9.60
C VAL A 82 -13.24 20.71 9.25
N SER A 83 -14.51 21.13 9.29
CA SER A 83 -15.65 20.29 8.90
C SER A 83 -15.60 19.86 7.43
N LEU A 84 -15.04 20.69 6.55
CA LEU A 84 -14.84 20.38 5.14
C LEU A 84 -13.81 19.26 4.95
N GLN A 85 -12.68 19.35 5.67
CA GLN A 85 -11.67 18.29 5.67
C GLN A 85 -12.21 16.99 6.25
N GLU A 86 -13.02 17.03 7.31
CA GLU A 86 -13.70 15.85 7.85
C GLU A 86 -14.68 15.23 6.85
N THR A 87 -15.45 16.07 6.15
CA THR A 87 -16.40 15.62 5.11
C THR A 87 -15.68 14.98 3.92
N ALA A 88 -14.55 15.54 3.47
CA ALA A 88 -13.75 14.90 2.40
C ALA A 88 -13.03 13.62 2.83
N ARG A 89 -12.73 13.49 4.12
CA ARG A 89 -12.15 12.27 4.73
C ARG A 89 -13.20 11.18 4.99
N LYS A 90 -14.49 11.49 4.93
CA LYS A 90 -15.59 10.56 5.19
C LYS A 90 -15.59 9.44 4.13
N ARG A 91 -14.92 8.33 4.46
CA ARG A 91 -14.94 7.07 3.71
C ARG A 91 -15.95 6.15 4.38
N ILE A 92 -16.86 5.57 3.59
CA ILE A 92 -17.73 4.48 4.07
C ILE A 92 -16.86 3.25 4.30
N LEU A 93 -16.79 2.78 5.54
CA LEU A 93 -15.97 1.65 5.94
C LEU A 93 -16.70 0.34 5.69
N GLN A 94 -16.04 -0.57 4.98
CA GLN A 94 -16.54 -1.91 4.74
C GLN A 94 -16.18 -2.81 5.94
N VAL A 95 -17.18 -3.42 6.56
CA VAL A 95 -17.03 -4.26 7.75
C VAL A 95 -17.53 -5.67 7.46
N VAL A 96 -16.68 -6.66 7.65
CA VAL A 96 -17.02 -8.08 7.44
C VAL A 96 -17.18 -8.78 8.78
N LEU A 97 -18.35 -9.34 9.04
CA LEU A 97 -18.60 -10.24 10.15
C LEU A 97 -18.28 -11.68 9.75
N CYS A 98 -17.57 -12.40 10.61
CA CYS A 98 -17.20 -13.79 10.36
C CYS A 98 -17.62 -14.70 11.52
N CYS A 99 -18.29 -15.81 11.19
CA CYS A 99 -18.49 -16.95 12.08
C CYS A 99 -18.28 -18.27 11.32
N THR A 100 -18.55 -19.40 11.97
CA THR A 100 -18.34 -20.73 11.37
C THR A 100 -19.13 -20.93 10.08
N SER A 101 -20.42 -20.60 10.04
CA SER A 101 -21.32 -20.84 8.90
C SER A 101 -21.89 -19.58 8.24
N GLY A 102 -21.57 -18.40 8.75
CA GLY A 102 -22.06 -17.12 8.24
C GLY A 102 -23.51 -16.76 8.61
N LEU A 103 -24.34 -17.71 9.06
CA LEU A 103 -25.80 -17.48 9.24
C LEU A 103 -26.15 -16.45 10.32
N THR A 104 -25.65 -16.65 11.55
CA THR A 104 -25.95 -15.75 12.68
C THR A 104 -25.32 -14.38 12.51
N THR A 105 -24.14 -14.33 11.88
CA THR A 105 -23.46 -13.08 11.54
C THR A 105 -24.16 -12.33 10.41
N SER A 106 -24.78 -13.01 9.43
CA SER A 106 -25.58 -12.34 8.39
C SER A 106 -26.78 -11.62 8.98
N PHE A 107 -27.48 -12.24 9.95
CA PHE A 107 -28.56 -11.59 10.65
C PHE A 107 -28.06 -10.37 11.44
N PHE A 108 -26.93 -10.49 12.15
CA PHE A 108 -26.39 -9.34 12.88
C PHE A 108 -25.91 -8.22 11.94
N ALA A 109 -25.29 -8.56 10.81
CA ALA A 109 -24.88 -7.59 9.79
C ALA A 109 -26.08 -6.80 9.25
N GLN A 110 -27.23 -7.46 9.04
CA GLN A 110 -28.46 -6.78 8.66
C GLN A 110 -28.93 -5.78 9.73
N GLN A 111 -28.93 -6.17 11.00
CA GLN A 111 -29.28 -5.27 12.11
C GLN A 111 -28.30 -4.09 12.23
N LEU A 112 -27.00 -4.33 12.00
CA LEU A 112 -25.97 -3.31 12.03
C LEU A 112 -26.11 -2.32 10.87
N ASN A 113 -26.45 -2.79 9.67
CA ASN A 113 -26.74 -1.91 8.52
C ASN A 113 -27.94 -0.99 8.80
N GLN A 114 -29.04 -1.54 9.33
CA GLN A 114 -30.21 -0.74 9.70
C GLN A 114 -29.86 0.30 10.77
N ALA A 115 -29.10 -0.08 11.79
CA ALA A 115 -28.68 0.84 12.83
C ALA A 115 -27.72 1.91 12.30
N ALA A 116 -26.78 1.55 11.42
CA ALA A 116 -25.86 2.49 10.80
C ALA A 116 -26.60 3.52 9.93
N GLU A 117 -27.61 3.08 9.16
CA GLU A 117 -28.46 3.95 8.37
C GLU A 117 -29.23 4.96 9.26
N ILE A 118 -29.91 4.46 10.30
CA ILE A 118 -30.68 5.29 11.24
C ILE A 118 -29.78 6.29 11.98
N LEU A 119 -28.58 5.87 12.36
CA LEU A 119 -27.63 6.69 13.11
C LEU A 119 -26.70 7.51 12.21
N HIS A 120 -26.90 7.47 10.89
CA HIS A 120 -26.07 8.11 9.88
C HIS A 120 -24.57 7.84 10.07
N LYS A 121 -24.24 6.57 10.35
CA LYS A 121 -22.86 6.09 10.50
C LYS A 121 -22.34 5.57 9.16
N ASP A 122 -21.11 5.92 8.84
CA ASP A 122 -20.46 5.57 7.57
C ASP A 122 -19.86 4.14 7.60
N PHE A 123 -20.66 3.14 7.99
CA PHE A 123 -20.27 1.72 7.97
C PHE A 123 -21.23 0.92 7.09
N VAL A 124 -20.70 -0.02 6.32
CA VAL A 124 -21.47 -1.03 5.59
C VAL A 124 -21.03 -2.41 6.06
N PHE A 125 -21.98 -3.22 6.50
CA PHE A 125 -21.74 -4.53 7.07
C PHE A 125 -22.10 -5.64 6.09
N SER A 126 -21.22 -6.62 5.98
CA SER A 126 -21.48 -7.88 5.30
C SER A 126 -21.08 -9.05 6.20
N ALA A 127 -21.44 -10.28 5.83
CA ALA A 127 -21.08 -11.46 6.59
C ALA A 127 -20.59 -12.58 5.69
N VAL A 128 -19.58 -13.31 6.18
CA VAL A 128 -18.96 -14.45 5.49
C VAL A 128 -18.74 -15.61 6.47
N CYS A 129 -18.68 -16.83 5.95
CA CYS A 129 -18.19 -17.96 6.72
C CYS A 129 -16.66 -17.91 6.85
N PHE A 130 -16.10 -18.62 7.84
CA PHE A 130 -14.65 -18.61 8.09
C PHE A 130 -13.81 -19.10 6.90
N SER A 131 -14.31 -20.06 6.13
CA SER A 131 -13.62 -20.53 4.92
C SER A 131 -13.52 -19.46 3.82
N ASP A 132 -14.48 -18.54 3.76
CA ASP A 132 -14.53 -17.46 2.78
C ASP A 132 -13.83 -16.18 3.28
N LEU A 133 -13.48 -16.12 4.57
CA LEU A 133 -12.83 -14.96 5.15
C LEU A 133 -11.51 -14.66 4.42
N TYR A 134 -10.70 -15.67 4.12
CA TYR A 134 -9.44 -15.51 3.40
C TYR A 134 -9.58 -15.10 1.93
N LYS A 135 -10.81 -15.10 1.40
CA LYS A 135 -11.10 -14.64 0.03
C LYS A 135 -11.70 -13.23 0.02
N LYS A 136 -12.51 -12.89 1.02
CA LYS A 136 -13.31 -11.63 1.05
C LYS A 136 -12.91 -10.64 2.14
N GLY A 137 -12.26 -11.11 3.21
CA GLY A 137 -11.87 -10.28 4.35
C GLY A 137 -10.80 -9.23 4.00
N PHE A 138 -10.12 -9.42 2.88
CA PHE A 138 -9.12 -8.51 2.36
C PHE A 138 -9.72 -7.29 1.64
N ASP A 139 -10.97 -7.36 1.20
CA ASP A 139 -11.65 -6.23 0.52
C ASP A 139 -12.38 -5.31 1.49
N CYS A 140 -12.16 -5.49 2.80
CA CYS A 140 -12.80 -4.73 3.85
C CYS A 140 -11.80 -3.94 4.70
N ASP A 141 -12.29 -2.97 5.46
CA ASP A 141 -11.47 -2.16 6.36
C ASP A 141 -11.41 -2.78 7.78
N ILE A 142 -12.49 -3.47 8.18
CA ILE A 142 -12.63 -4.03 9.53
C ILE A 142 -13.18 -5.46 9.47
N ILE A 143 -12.55 -6.37 10.22
CA ILE A 143 -13.00 -7.75 10.39
C ILE A 143 -13.52 -7.95 11.80
N LEU A 144 -14.77 -8.38 11.92
CA LEU A 144 -15.42 -8.70 13.18
C LEU A 144 -15.54 -10.21 13.36
N LEU A 145 -14.79 -10.77 14.31
CA LEU A 145 -14.85 -12.20 14.64
C LEU A 145 -15.92 -12.47 15.68
N ALA A 146 -16.86 -13.36 15.35
CA ALA A 146 -17.89 -13.79 16.27
C ALA A 146 -17.29 -14.59 17.46
N PRO A 147 -17.95 -14.58 18.64
CA PRO A 147 -17.44 -15.21 19.86
C PRO A 147 -17.05 -16.68 19.70
N GLN A 148 -17.77 -17.41 18.85
CA GLN A 148 -17.58 -18.85 18.63
C GLN A 148 -16.26 -19.19 17.94
N ILE A 149 -15.62 -18.23 17.25
CA ILE A 149 -14.34 -18.42 16.54
C ILE A 149 -13.21 -17.58 17.11
N HIS A 150 -13.35 -17.04 18.33
CA HIS A 150 -12.32 -16.21 18.97
C HIS A 150 -10.93 -16.86 19.07
N PHE A 151 -10.86 -18.19 19.12
CA PHE A 151 -9.59 -18.91 19.13
C PHE A 151 -8.77 -18.70 17.84
N GLN A 152 -9.42 -18.35 16.73
CA GLN A 152 -8.77 -18.01 15.45
C GLN A 152 -8.23 -16.58 15.42
N TYR A 153 -8.48 -15.76 16.44
CA TYR A 153 -8.13 -14.33 16.44
C TYR A 153 -6.66 -14.07 16.14
N LYS A 154 -5.75 -14.86 16.74
CA LYS A 154 -4.31 -14.70 16.53
C LYS A 154 -3.96 -14.87 15.05
N LYS A 155 -4.38 -15.99 14.46
CA LYS A 155 -4.17 -16.33 13.05
C LYS A 155 -4.79 -15.31 12.10
N VAL A 156 -6.04 -14.90 12.35
CA VAL A 156 -6.71 -13.87 11.54
C VAL A 156 -5.95 -12.54 11.64
N LYS A 157 -5.53 -12.11 12.84
CA LYS A 157 -4.79 -10.85 13.00
C LYS A 157 -3.41 -10.89 12.31
N GLU A 158 -2.74 -12.04 12.31
CA GLU A 158 -1.47 -12.23 11.60
C GLU A 158 -1.65 -12.15 10.07
N VAL A 159 -2.74 -12.71 9.54
CA VAL A 159 -3.06 -12.69 8.10
C VAL A 159 -3.54 -11.31 7.63
N PHE A 160 -4.48 -10.71 8.36
CA PHE A 160 -5.12 -9.44 8.00
C PHE A 160 -4.49 -8.25 8.75
N HIS A 161 -3.18 -8.04 8.54
CA HIS A 161 -2.40 -7.03 9.26
C HIS A 161 -2.79 -5.57 8.95
N ASP A 162 -3.29 -5.30 7.74
CA ASP A 162 -3.76 -3.99 7.31
C ASP A 162 -5.21 -3.70 7.73
N GLN A 163 -5.97 -4.75 8.08
CA GLN A 163 -7.36 -4.61 8.52
C GLN A 163 -7.43 -4.54 10.03
N LEU A 164 -8.37 -3.76 10.52
CA LEU A 164 -8.67 -3.76 11.94
C LEU A 164 -9.45 -5.05 12.31
N VAL A 165 -8.78 -5.99 12.98
CA VAL A 165 -9.41 -7.23 13.45
C VAL A 165 -9.91 -7.07 14.88
N ILE A 166 -11.22 -7.18 15.08
CA ILE A 166 -11.89 -7.02 16.38
C ILE A 166 -12.63 -8.31 16.75
N ARG A 167 -12.52 -8.68 18.03
CA ARG A 167 -13.32 -9.76 18.65
C ARG A 167 -14.64 -9.18 19.12
N ILE A 168 -15.77 -9.69 18.61
CA ILE A 168 -17.08 -9.22 19.07
C ILE A 168 -17.31 -9.74 20.50
N PRO A 169 -17.59 -8.88 21.49
CA PRO A 169 -17.93 -9.32 22.83
C PRO A 169 -19.17 -10.22 22.82
N ALA A 170 -19.13 -11.31 23.59
CA ALA A 170 -20.19 -12.33 23.57
C ALA A 170 -21.56 -11.79 24.01
N ASP A 171 -21.57 -10.84 24.95
CA ASP A 171 -22.79 -10.17 25.42
C ASP A 171 -23.40 -9.27 24.33
N ILE A 172 -22.57 -8.53 23.58
CA ILE A 172 -23.01 -7.69 22.46
C ILE A 172 -23.58 -8.57 21.34
N PHE A 173 -22.88 -9.65 20.98
CA PHE A 173 -23.30 -10.56 19.92
C PHE A 173 -24.60 -11.29 20.27
N ALA A 174 -24.71 -11.81 21.51
CA ALA A 174 -25.89 -12.55 21.95
C ALA A 174 -27.15 -11.68 22.02
N ALA A 175 -27.00 -10.40 22.37
CA ALA A 175 -28.10 -9.44 22.43
C ALA A 175 -28.42 -8.78 21.07
N TYR A 176 -27.61 -9.01 20.03
CA TYR A 176 -27.63 -8.26 18.77
C TYR A 176 -27.60 -6.73 19.01
N ASP A 177 -26.81 -6.29 19.99
CA ASP A 177 -26.75 -4.88 20.40
C ASP A 177 -25.93 -4.05 19.39
N ALA A 178 -26.62 -3.60 18.35
CA ALA A 178 -26.02 -2.82 17.28
C ALA A 178 -25.44 -1.48 17.78
N GLY A 179 -26.07 -0.84 18.77
CA GLY A 179 -25.61 0.44 19.32
C GLY A 179 -24.26 0.31 20.03
N ARG A 180 -24.12 -0.68 20.92
CA ARG A 180 -22.84 -0.96 21.60
C ARG A 180 -21.76 -1.41 20.62
N MET A 181 -22.13 -2.19 19.59
CA MET A 181 -21.18 -2.63 18.57
C MET A 181 -20.65 -1.46 17.73
N LEU A 182 -21.52 -0.55 17.28
CA LEU A 182 -21.12 0.65 16.54
C LEU A 182 -20.22 1.57 17.38
N GLY A 183 -20.52 1.71 18.67
CA GLY A 183 -19.67 2.46 19.60
C GLY A 183 -18.29 1.84 19.79
N LEU A 184 -18.22 0.50 19.90
CA LEU A 184 -16.96 -0.24 19.98
C LEU A 184 -16.14 -0.07 18.69
N LEU A 185 -16.77 -0.24 17.53
CA LEU A 185 -16.15 -0.06 16.20
C LEU A 185 -15.52 1.31 16.06
N GLN A 186 -16.27 2.36 16.38
CA GLN A 186 -15.78 3.74 16.26
C GLN A 186 -14.58 4.00 17.16
N LYS A 187 -14.59 3.46 18.39
CA LYS A 187 -13.47 3.60 19.33
C LYS A 187 -12.20 2.89 18.85
N GLU A 188 -12.31 1.61 18.50
CA GLU A 188 -11.18 0.78 18.06
C GLU A 188 -10.57 1.33 16.76
N TYR A 189 -11.40 1.80 15.83
CA TYR A 189 -10.95 2.39 14.57
C TYR A 189 -10.14 3.68 14.77
N MET A 190 -10.58 4.56 15.67
CA MET A 190 -9.82 5.78 16.01
C MET A 190 -8.47 5.46 16.66
N GLN A 191 -8.38 4.42 17.48
CA GLN A 191 -7.11 3.97 18.06
C GLN A 191 -6.18 3.38 16.99
N HIS A 192 -6.72 2.56 16.09
CA HIS A 192 -5.96 1.92 15.02
C HIS A 192 -5.34 2.92 14.02
N ILE A 193 -6.05 4.00 13.69
CA ILE A 193 -5.51 5.09 12.87
C ILE A 193 -4.36 5.81 13.60
N GLY A 194 -4.47 6.01 14.92
CA GLY A 194 -3.44 6.65 15.72
C GLY A 194 -2.14 5.84 15.80
N GLU A 195 -2.23 4.51 15.81
CA GLU A 195 -1.07 3.59 15.86
C GLU A 195 -0.38 3.41 14.50
N SER A 196 -1.12 3.55 13.39
CA SER A 196 -0.57 3.39 12.03
C SER A 196 0.40 4.50 11.59
N ILE A 197 0.56 5.56 12.39
CA ILE A 197 1.39 6.74 12.10
C ILE A 197 2.83 6.61 12.66
N GLY A 198 3.16 5.55 13.41
CA GLY A 198 4.50 5.32 13.96
C GLY A 198 5.23 4.16 13.29
N GLU A 199 6.02 4.40 12.25
CA GLU A 199 6.94 3.39 11.70
C GLU A 199 8.36 3.54 12.31
N GLU A 200 8.91 2.44 12.84
CA GLU A 200 10.37 2.33 13.04
C GLU A 200 11.06 2.21 11.66
N ASN A 201 11.57 3.34 11.18
CA ASN A 201 12.46 3.39 10.02
C ASN A 201 13.81 2.76 10.37
N ILE A 202 14.09 1.56 9.83
CA ILE A 202 15.47 1.04 9.82
C ILE A 202 16.22 1.79 8.71
N PRO A 203 17.26 2.58 9.04
CA PRO A 203 18.01 3.34 8.04
C PRO A 203 18.81 2.39 7.13
N LEU A 204 19.13 2.85 5.92
CA LEU A 204 20.10 2.16 5.07
C LEU A 204 21.48 2.16 5.72
N ARG A 205 22.25 1.10 5.49
CA ARG A 205 23.66 1.04 5.91
C ARG A 205 24.46 2.17 5.23
N SER A 206 25.39 2.78 5.97
CA SER A 206 26.21 3.91 5.48
C SER A 206 27.10 3.57 4.28
N ILE A 207 27.33 2.29 3.99
CA ILE A 207 28.02 1.84 2.77
C ILE A 207 27.31 2.26 1.48
N TYR A 208 26.03 2.64 1.57
CA TYR A 208 25.21 3.13 0.46
C TYR A 208 25.09 4.66 0.41
N ASP A 209 25.82 5.38 1.26
CA ASP A 209 25.96 6.84 1.15
C ASP A 209 26.61 7.19 -0.19
N ASN A 210 26.01 8.14 -0.91
CA ASN A 210 26.38 8.42 -2.30
C ASN A 210 26.07 9.87 -2.67
N PRO A 211 26.68 10.39 -3.75
CA PRO A 211 26.49 11.78 -4.18
C PRO A 211 25.31 11.97 -5.15
N TYR A 212 24.51 10.93 -5.42
CA TYR A 212 23.53 10.97 -6.50
C TYR A 212 22.14 11.31 -6.02
N ARG A 213 21.36 11.91 -6.92
CA ARG A 213 19.93 12.12 -6.80
C ARG A 213 19.19 11.12 -7.69
N ILE A 214 18.54 10.11 -7.10
CA ILE A 214 17.94 8.99 -7.82
C ILE A 214 16.43 9.00 -7.62
N LEU A 215 15.68 8.96 -8.73
CA LEU A 215 14.25 8.69 -8.71
C LEU A 215 14.03 7.18 -8.76
N THR A 216 13.28 6.63 -7.81
CA THR A 216 12.82 5.25 -7.87
C THR A 216 11.31 5.16 -8.00
N ILE A 217 10.86 4.21 -8.81
CA ILE A 217 9.46 3.86 -8.98
C ILE A 217 9.32 2.36 -8.73
N ALA A 218 8.41 1.98 -7.84
CA ALA A 218 8.08 0.61 -7.51
C ALA A 218 6.61 0.36 -7.84
N VAL A 219 6.38 -0.66 -8.66
CA VAL A 219 5.03 -1.18 -8.92
C VAL A 219 4.84 -2.40 -8.04
N ILE A 220 3.83 -2.29 -7.18
CA ILE A 220 3.51 -3.29 -6.17
C ILE A 220 2.12 -3.79 -6.50
N SER A 221 2.03 -5.04 -6.94
CA SER A 221 0.76 -5.71 -7.15
C SER A 221 0.22 -6.16 -5.79
N HIS A 222 -0.95 -5.64 -5.41
CA HIS A 222 -1.59 -5.95 -4.15
C HIS A 222 -3.08 -6.24 -4.37
N ARG A 223 -3.43 -7.52 -4.46
CA ARG A 223 -4.80 -8.02 -4.70
C ARG A 223 -5.32 -7.54 -6.06
N GLN A 224 -6.44 -6.80 -6.11
CA GLN A 224 -7.01 -6.20 -7.32
C GLN A 224 -6.55 -4.77 -7.59
N GLN A 225 -5.50 -4.31 -6.89
CA GLN A 225 -4.98 -2.96 -7.05
C GLN A 225 -3.48 -3.00 -7.26
N THR A 226 -3.02 -2.08 -8.09
CA THR A 226 -1.61 -1.82 -8.33
C THR A 226 -1.22 -0.51 -7.67
N ARG A 227 -0.20 -0.55 -6.82
CA ARG A 227 0.36 0.65 -6.17
C ARG A 227 1.64 1.06 -6.86
N PHE A 228 1.71 2.32 -7.27
CA PHE A 228 2.92 3.00 -7.71
C PHE A 228 3.53 3.75 -6.52
N GLY A 229 4.46 3.12 -5.82
CA GLY A 229 5.34 3.83 -4.91
C GLY A 229 6.38 4.60 -5.72
N TYR A 230 6.61 5.88 -5.43
CA TYR A 230 7.72 6.61 -6.02
C TYR A 230 8.42 7.49 -4.99
N ARG A 231 9.75 7.55 -5.11
CA ARG A 231 10.61 8.17 -4.10
C ARG A 231 11.82 8.82 -4.76
N ILE A 232 12.21 9.99 -4.26
CA ILE A 232 13.49 10.61 -4.63
C ILE A 232 14.44 10.47 -3.46
N TYR A 233 15.55 9.81 -3.73
CA TYR A 233 16.73 9.77 -2.87
C TYR A 233 17.69 10.87 -3.32
N ASP A 234 17.95 11.84 -2.45
CA ASP A 234 18.91 12.91 -2.65
C ASP A 234 20.10 12.66 -1.73
N HIS A 235 21.21 12.21 -2.30
CA HIS A 235 22.42 11.82 -1.56
C HIS A 235 22.12 10.79 -0.45
N GLY A 236 21.29 9.78 -0.78
CA GLY A 236 20.83 8.75 0.16
C GLY A 236 19.66 9.16 1.06
N SER A 237 19.35 10.45 1.18
CA SER A 237 18.23 10.95 1.99
C SER A 237 16.92 11.02 1.21
N ILE A 238 15.81 10.65 1.84
CA ILE A 238 14.49 10.69 1.20
C ILE A 238 13.99 12.14 1.16
N THR A 239 13.79 12.70 -0.03
CA THR A 239 13.25 14.07 -0.22
C THR A 239 11.85 14.11 -0.83
N LEU A 240 11.39 12.98 -1.38
CA LEU A 240 10.03 12.77 -1.85
C LEU A 240 9.69 11.32 -1.58
N ASP A 241 8.52 11.06 -1.00
CA ASP A 241 7.97 9.71 -0.87
C ASP A 241 6.46 9.76 -0.99
N LYS A 242 5.94 9.16 -2.05
CA LYS A 242 4.52 9.21 -2.41
C LYS A 242 4.08 7.86 -2.97
N GLU A 243 2.77 7.71 -3.09
CA GLU A 243 2.14 6.53 -3.66
C GLU A 243 0.91 6.94 -4.46
N VAL A 244 0.64 6.24 -5.56
CA VAL A 244 -0.60 6.32 -6.34
C VAL A 244 -1.19 4.93 -6.43
N ILE A 245 -2.50 4.79 -6.24
CA ILE A 245 -3.21 3.52 -6.34
C ILE A 245 -4.06 3.53 -7.61
N LYS A 246 -3.91 2.49 -8.44
CA LYS A 246 -4.69 2.26 -9.66
C LYS A 246 -5.21 0.81 -9.67
N PRO A 247 -6.33 0.52 -10.37
CA PRO A 247 -6.79 -0.86 -10.53
C PRO A 247 -5.75 -1.69 -11.27
N ASP A 248 -5.36 -1.24 -12.47
CA ASP A 248 -4.36 -1.88 -13.32
C ASP A 248 -3.24 -0.89 -13.67
N ILE A 249 -2.12 -1.43 -14.17
CA ILE A 249 -0.99 -0.66 -14.67
C ILE A 249 -0.95 -0.67 -16.20
N THR A 250 -0.89 0.52 -16.79
CA THR A 250 -0.55 0.69 -18.21
C THR A 250 0.81 1.35 -18.38
N LEU A 251 1.38 1.20 -19.57
CA LEU A 251 2.61 1.91 -19.93
C LEU A 251 2.41 3.44 -19.89
N GLN A 252 1.22 3.91 -20.26
CA GLN A 252 0.87 5.34 -20.23
C GLN A 252 0.86 5.88 -18.80
N ASP A 253 0.32 5.12 -17.84
CA ASP A 253 0.29 5.53 -16.43
C ASP A 253 1.69 5.76 -15.86
N LEU A 254 2.65 4.92 -16.24
CA LEU A 254 4.05 5.08 -15.86
C LEU A 254 4.65 6.35 -16.46
N PHE A 255 4.41 6.63 -17.74
CA PHE A 255 4.90 7.83 -18.39
C PHE A 255 4.24 9.12 -17.86
N ASP A 256 2.96 9.09 -17.51
CA ASP A 256 2.27 10.22 -16.89
C ASP A 256 2.86 10.55 -15.52
N LEU A 257 3.17 9.50 -14.72
CA LEU A 257 3.87 9.66 -13.45
C LEU A 257 5.27 10.26 -13.64
N LEU A 258 6.03 9.73 -14.61
CA LEU A 258 7.36 10.24 -14.93
C LEU A 258 7.30 11.71 -15.37
N ASP A 259 6.38 12.08 -16.27
CA ASP A 259 6.19 13.46 -16.70
C ASP A 259 5.88 14.38 -15.52
N TYR A 260 4.96 13.97 -14.64
CA TYR A 260 4.59 14.72 -13.44
C TYR A 260 5.79 14.96 -12.51
N VAL A 261 6.57 13.91 -12.21
CA VAL A 261 7.72 14.00 -11.30
C VAL A 261 8.85 14.81 -11.92
N MET A 262 9.19 14.53 -13.18
CA MET A 262 10.31 15.18 -13.89
C MET A 262 10.03 16.67 -14.19
N MET A 263 8.77 17.09 -14.26
CA MET A 263 8.40 18.51 -14.37
C MET A 263 8.64 19.28 -13.07
N ARG A 264 8.52 18.62 -11.91
CA ARG A 264 8.59 19.26 -10.57
C ARG A 264 9.93 19.10 -9.88
N HIS A 265 10.70 18.10 -10.27
CA HIS A 265 11.98 17.77 -9.68
C HIS A 265 13.07 17.73 -10.75
N HIS A 266 14.16 18.46 -10.51
CA HIS A 266 15.28 18.58 -11.44
C HIS A 266 16.53 17.89 -10.89
N ASN A 267 17.57 17.78 -11.74
CA ASN A 267 18.88 17.20 -11.43
C ASN A 267 18.79 15.74 -10.96
N ILE A 268 17.94 14.93 -11.59
CA ILE A 268 17.94 13.49 -11.36
C ILE A 268 19.15 12.90 -12.10
N ASP A 269 19.93 12.04 -11.45
CA ASP A 269 21.09 11.37 -12.05
C ASP A 269 20.71 10.04 -12.70
N ALA A 270 19.70 9.35 -12.16
CA ALA A 270 19.18 8.10 -12.71
C ALA A 270 17.72 7.85 -12.30
N ILE A 271 17.02 7.10 -13.15
CA ILE A 271 15.65 6.63 -12.92
C ILE A 271 15.69 5.10 -12.75
N GLY A 272 15.35 4.62 -11.57
CA GLY A 272 15.21 3.19 -11.28
C GLY A 272 13.75 2.80 -11.26
N ILE A 273 13.39 1.71 -11.94
CA ILE A 273 12.02 1.20 -11.97
C ILE A 273 12.04 -0.29 -11.65
N SER A 274 11.28 -0.67 -10.62
CA SER A 274 11.05 -2.06 -10.26
C SER A 274 9.61 -2.47 -10.52
N LEU A 275 9.43 -3.52 -11.33
CA LEU A 275 8.14 -3.99 -11.82
C LEU A 275 8.05 -5.52 -11.71
N PRO A 276 6.85 -6.11 -11.58
CA PRO A 276 6.64 -7.53 -11.77
C PRO A 276 7.06 -7.99 -13.18
N GLY A 277 7.50 -9.25 -13.30
CA GLY A 277 7.95 -9.85 -14.55
C GLY A 277 9.47 -9.94 -14.68
N VAL A 278 9.92 -10.51 -15.80
CA VAL A 278 11.36 -10.74 -16.05
C VAL A 278 11.96 -9.50 -16.71
N ALA A 279 12.85 -8.81 -16.01
CA ALA A 279 13.57 -7.66 -16.52
C ALA A 279 14.98 -8.06 -16.97
N ASN A 280 15.27 -7.97 -18.27
CA ASN A 280 16.56 -8.33 -18.84
C ASN A 280 17.04 -7.28 -19.84
N HIS A 281 18.23 -6.71 -19.62
CA HIS A 281 18.85 -5.73 -20.51
C HIS A 281 17.92 -4.56 -20.94
N GLY A 282 17.11 -4.05 -20.00
CA GLY A 282 16.17 -2.96 -20.23
C GLY A 282 14.83 -3.38 -20.84
N PHE A 283 14.72 -4.62 -21.36
CA PHE A 283 13.46 -5.24 -21.71
C PHE A 283 12.73 -5.73 -20.46
N LEU A 284 11.42 -5.54 -20.46
CA LEU A 284 10.52 -6.19 -19.54
C LEU A 284 9.73 -7.24 -20.32
N ASN A 285 9.53 -8.40 -19.69
CA ASN A 285 8.62 -9.44 -20.14
C ASN A 285 7.60 -9.66 -19.02
N LEU A 286 6.41 -9.09 -19.22
CA LEU A 286 5.26 -9.28 -18.34
C LEU A 286 4.08 -9.68 -19.23
N GLU A 287 3.82 -11.00 -19.28
CA GLU A 287 2.79 -11.58 -20.14
C GLU A 287 1.43 -10.89 -19.93
N HIS A 288 0.69 -10.73 -21.03
CA HIS A 288 -0.64 -10.10 -21.04
C HIS A 288 -0.68 -8.63 -20.58
N SER A 289 0.43 -7.89 -20.69
CA SER A 289 0.49 -6.46 -20.40
C SER A 289 1.14 -5.66 -21.54
N ASP A 290 1.02 -4.33 -21.50
CA ASP A 290 1.70 -3.40 -22.42
C ASP A 290 3.23 -3.48 -22.32
N PHE A 291 3.74 -4.14 -21.28
CA PHE A 291 5.17 -4.30 -21.03
C PHE A 291 5.73 -5.60 -21.60
N ASP A 292 4.93 -6.42 -22.28
CA ASP A 292 5.42 -7.68 -22.86
C ASP A 292 6.42 -7.43 -24.00
N HIS A 293 7.65 -7.94 -23.86
CA HIS A 293 8.77 -7.76 -24.79
C HIS A 293 9.07 -6.27 -25.12
N TYR A 294 8.85 -5.36 -24.15
CA TYR A 294 9.03 -3.93 -24.34
C TYR A 294 10.36 -3.43 -23.74
N ASN A 295 11.17 -2.72 -24.54
CA ASN A 295 12.40 -2.09 -24.04
C ASN A 295 12.08 -0.76 -23.33
N LEU A 296 11.69 -0.88 -22.07
CA LEU A 296 11.30 0.24 -21.22
C LEU A 296 12.47 1.18 -20.93
N ALA A 297 13.68 0.64 -20.73
CA ALA A 297 14.85 1.46 -20.47
C ALA A 297 15.14 2.40 -21.64
N ASP A 298 15.20 1.88 -22.87
CA ASP A 298 15.43 2.67 -24.07
C ASP A 298 14.38 3.77 -24.26
N ALA A 299 13.11 3.44 -24.01
CA ALA A 299 12.02 4.38 -24.16
C ALA A 299 12.16 5.57 -23.19
N ILE A 300 12.52 5.30 -21.94
CA ILE A 300 12.76 6.32 -20.91
C ILE A 300 14.02 7.14 -21.25
N ILE A 301 15.12 6.48 -21.64
CA ILE A 301 16.36 7.18 -22.01
C ILE A 301 16.13 8.12 -23.20
N LYS A 302 15.39 7.68 -24.22
CA LYS A 302 15.07 8.51 -25.39
C LYS A 302 14.18 9.70 -25.04
N ARG A 303 13.22 9.53 -24.13
CA ARG A 303 12.23 10.57 -23.76
C ARG A 303 12.77 11.58 -22.75
N TYR A 304 13.47 11.11 -21.72
CA TYR A 304 13.89 11.94 -20.60
C TYR A 304 15.38 12.27 -20.61
N HIS A 305 16.21 11.57 -21.41
CA HIS A 305 17.67 11.75 -21.46
C HIS A 305 18.38 11.45 -20.14
N HIS A 306 17.82 10.55 -19.34
CA HIS A 306 18.39 10.09 -18.07
C HIS A 306 18.66 8.58 -18.14
N PRO A 307 19.72 8.07 -17.49
CA PRO A 307 19.92 6.62 -17.32
C PRO A 307 18.68 5.97 -16.70
N ALA A 308 18.21 4.88 -17.30
CA ALA A 308 17.06 4.12 -16.84
C ALA A 308 17.50 2.69 -16.47
N ILE A 309 17.22 2.28 -15.24
CA ILE A 309 17.55 0.95 -14.72
C ILE A 309 16.24 0.23 -14.42
N ILE A 310 16.00 -0.89 -15.10
CA ILE A 310 14.81 -1.72 -14.89
C ILE A 310 15.21 -2.95 -14.10
N LEU A 311 14.46 -3.24 -13.04
CA LEU A 311 14.69 -4.37 -12.15
C LEU A 311 13.38 -5.12 -11.90
N ASN A 312 13.48 -6.43 -11.67
CA ASN A 312 12.35 -7.21 -11.17
C ASN A 312 12.02 -6.80 -9.71
N ASP A 313 10.74 -6.83 -9.34
CA ASP A 313 10.23 -6.48 -8.01
C ASP A 313 10.87 -7.30 -6.87
N VAL A 314 10.96 -8.62 -6.99
CA VAL A 314 11.54 -9.49 -5.95
C VAL A 314 13.04 -9.26 -5.80
N ASN A 315 13.75 -9.08 -6.90
CA ASN A 315 15.15 -8.72 -6.89
C ASN A 315 15.41 -7.36 -6.21
N ALA A 316 14.53 -6.39 -6.45
CA ALA A 316 14.57 -5.11 -5.75
C ALA A 316 14.31 -5.29 -4.24
N MET A 317 13.32 -6.10 -3.85
CA MET A 317 13.06 -6.37 -2.43
C MET A 317 14.22 -7.05 -1.73
N ALA A 318 14.89 -8.02 -2.38
CA ALA A 318 16.08 -8.66 -1.84
C ALA A 318 17.22 -7.66 -1.59
N LEU A 319 17.52 -6.80 -2.58
CA LEU A 319 18.53 -5.74 -2.42
C LEU A 319 18.17 -4.76 -1.31
N GLY A 320 16.91 -4.36 -1.19
CA GLY A 320 16.47 -3.42 -0.16
C GLY A 320 16.57 -3.99 1.24
N TYR A 321 16.18 -5.25 1.43
CA TYR A 321 16.37 -5.94 2.72
C TYR A 321 17.85 -6.03 3.06
N HIS A 322 18.68 -6.44 2.10
CA HIS A 322 20.12 -6.53 2.27
C HIS A 322 20.76 -5.18 2.60
N ALA A 323 20.25 -4.10 2.03
CA ALA A 323 20.76 -2.76 2.28
C ALA A 323 20.51 -2.27 3.72
N MET A 324 19.54 -2.87 4.42
CA MET A 324 19.12 -2.51 5.77
C MET A 324 19.68 -3.43 6.86
N HIS A 325 20.20 -4.61 6.53
CA HIS A 325 20.61 -5.63 7.50
C HIS A 325 22.03 -6.13 7.21
N GLU A 326 22.93 -6.09 8.20
CA GLU A 326 24.32 -6.51 8.04
C GLU A 326 24.49 -8.02 7.87
N ASP A 327 23.59 -8.81 8.43
CA ASP A 327 23.66 -10.27 8.50
C ASP A 327 22.87 -10.95 7.36
N SER A 328 22.99 -10.41 6.15
CA SER A 328 22.17 -10.80 5.00
C SER A 328 22.98 -11.05 3.72
N ASP A 329 24.27 -11.39 3.85
CA ASP A 329 25.15 -11.67 2.70
C ASP A 329 24.74 -12.95 1.93
N ASP A 330 24.08 -13.89 2.60
CA ASP A 330 23.57 -15.13 2.01
C ASP A 330 22.09 -15.31 2.39
N MET A 331 21.19 -14.78 1.56
CA MET A 331 19.75 -14.83 1.79
C MET A 331 18.92 -15.02 0.52
N ALA A 332 17.72 -15.54 0.69
CA ALA A 332 16.68 -15.50 -0.34
C ALA A 332 15.48 -14.66 0.15
N PHE A 333 14.96 -13.80 -0.71
CA PHE A 333 13.71 -13.08 -0.50
C PHE A 333 12.62 -13.70 -1.38
N CYS A 334 11.67 -14.41 -0.79
CA CYS A 334 10.55 -15.04 -1.49
C CYS A 334 9.33 -14.11 -1.51
N PHE A 335 8.72 -13.91 -2.67
CA PHE A 335 7.50 -13.14 -2.81
C PHE A 335 6.43 -13.98 -3.48
N MET A 336 5.31 -14.15 -2.78
CA MET A 336 4.09 -14.75 -3.31
C MET A 336 2.93 -13.75 -3.15
N PRO A 337 2.41 -13.19 -4.26
CA PRO A 337 1.26 -12.30 -4.22
C PRO A 337 0.01 -12.98 -3.65
N HIS A 338 -0.91 -12.17 -3.13
CA HIS A 338 -2.19 -12.66 -2.62
C HIS A 338 -2.94 -13.46 -3.69
N GLY A 339 -3.34 -14.69 -3.35
CA GLY A 339 -4.20 -15.52 -4.20
C GLY A 339 -3.53 -16.04 -5.47
N GLN A 340 -2.21 -15.89 -5.62
CA GLN A 340 -1.45 -16.38 -6.77
C GLN A 340 -0.64 -17.61 -6.43
N VAL A 341 -0.37 -18.43 -7.45
CA VAL A 341 0.44 -19.64 -7.34
C VAL A 341 1.90 -19.44 -7.73
N ASP A 342 2.22 -18.27 -8.29
CA ASP A 342 3.56 -17.91 -8.70
C ASP A 342 4.36 -17.36 -7.52
N LEU A 343 5.57 -17.88 -7.36
CA LEU A 343 6.53 -17.41 -6.37
C LEU A 343 7.81 -16.99 -7.10
N GLY A 344 8.23 -15.75 -6.85
CA GLY A 344 9.54 -15.25 -7.23
C GLY A 344 10.48 -15.25 -6.02
N ALA A 345 11.77 -15.45 -6.27
CA ALA A 345 12.81 -15.39 -5.25
C ALA A 345 13.97 -14.49 -5.68
N GLY A 346 14.23 -13.41 -4.94
CA GLY A 346 15.43 -12.59 -5.10
C GLY A 346 16.57 -13.19 -4.28
N LEU A 347 17.72 -13.41 -4.90
CA LEU A 347 18.82 -14.19 -4.30
C LEU A 347 20.04 -13.28 -4.04
N ILE A 348 20.44 -13.15 -2.78
CA ILE A 348 21.70 -12.50 -2.38
C ILE A 348 22.65 -13.60 -1.93
N MET A 349 23.79 -13.73 -2.61
CA MET A 349 24.85 -14.69 -2.25
C MET A 349 26.20 -13.97 -2.29
N ASP A 350 27.02 -14.15 -1.25
CA ASP A 350 28.25 -13.37 -1.02
C ASP A 350 28.02 -11.84 -1.08
N GLY A 351 26.89 -11.37 -0.52
CA GLY A 351 26.51 -9.95 -0.50
C GLY A 351 26.13 -9.37 -1.87
N LYS A 352 25.88 -10.23 -2.87
CA LYS A 352 25.57 -9.81 -4.25
C LYS A 352 24.29 -10.44 -4.76
N LEU A 353 23.48 -9.62 -5.44
CA LEU A 353 22.31 -10.09 -6.16
C LEU A 353 22.70 -11.06 -7.28
N ARG A 354 22.07 -12.23 -7.31
CA ARG A 354 22.26 -13.27 -8.32
C ARG A 354 21.08 -13.28 -9.28
N LEU A 355 21.30 -12.73 -10.47
CA LEU A 355 20.31 -12.68 -11.54
C LEU A 355 20.25 -13.99 -12.36
N GLY A 356 21.36 -14.73 -12.43
CA GLY A 356 21.46 -15.94 -13.26
C GLY A 356 21.42 -15.66 -14.76
N TYR A 357 21.37 -16.73 -15.57
CA TYR A 357 21.26 -16.61 -17.02
C TYR A 357 19.96 -15.92 -17.41
N ALA A 358 20.03 -14.92 -18.30
CA ALA A 358 18.89 -14.12 -18.75
C ALA A 358 18.03 -13.52 -17.63
N HIS A 359 18.64 -13.29 -16.45
CA HIS A 359 17.97 -12.75 -15.26
C HIS A 359 16.83 -13.64 -14.71
N HIS A 360 16.90 -14.95 -14.95
CA HIS A 360 15.84 -15.91 -14.61
C HIS A 360 16.03 -16.64 -13.26
N ALA A 361 17.03 -16.25 -12.46
CA ALA A 361 17.26 -16.88 -11.16
C ALA A 361 16.10 -16.61 -10.20
N GLY A 362 15.67 -17.65 -9.49
CA GLY A 362 14.61 -17.55 -8.48
C GLY A 362 13.17 -17.52 -9.03
N GLU A 363 12.99 -17.70 -10.33
CA GLU A 363 11.69 -17.91 -10.95
C GLU A 363 11.15 -19.32 -10.65
N MET A 364 10.40 -19.47 -9.55
CA MET A 364 9.95 -20.78 -9.06
C MET A 364 8.66 -21.26 -9.72
N HIS A 365 8.01 -20.45 -10.55
CA HIS A 365 6.74 -20.80 -11.18
C HIS A 365 6.81 -22.09 -12.01
N HIS A 366 7.93 -22.34 -12.71
CA HIS A 366 8.14 -23.60 -13.44
C HIS A 366 8.25 -24.82 -12.50
N LEU A 367 8.93 -24.66 -11.37
CA LEU A 367 9.07 -25.70 -10.36
C LEU A 367 7.70 -26.03 -9.77
N LEU A 368 6.96 -25.00 -9.34
CA LEU A 368 5.63 -25.16 -8.75
C LEU A 368 4.64 -25.77 -9.74
N LYS A 369 4.69 -25.39 -11.02
CA LYS A 369 3.86 -26.01 -12.07
C LYS A 369 4.15 -27.50 -12.25
N ALA A 370 5.41 -27.92 -12.11
CA ALA A 370 5.80 -29.32 -12.25
C ALA A 370 5.41 -30.17 -11.03
N PHE A 371 5.55 -29.63 -9.81
CA PHE A 371 5.37 -30.38 -8.56
C PHE A 371 4.00 -30.18 -7.89
N CYS A 372 3.27 -29.12 -8.24
CA CYS A 372 1.95 -28.78 -7.71
C CYS A 372 0.91 -28.52 -8.81
N PRO A 373 0.74 -29.42 -9.80
CA PRO A 373 -0.11 -29.16 -10.98
C PRO A 373 -1.60 -29.00 -10.67
N ASN A 374 -2.05 -29.40 -9.48
CA ASN A 374 -3.45 -29.34 -9.06
C ASN A 374 -3.79 -28.06 -8.27
N ILE A 375 -2.80 -27.21 -7.98
CA ILE A 375 -2.99 -25.94 -7.29
C ILE A 375 -3.01 -24.82 -8.34
N SER A 376 -4.05 -23.99 -8.28
CA SER A 376 -4.32 -22.89 -9.20
C SER A 376 -4.82 -21.68 -8.41
N SER A 377 -4.85 -20.52 -9.04
CA SER A 377 -5.41 -19.30 -8.42
C SER A 377 -6.87 -19.48 -7.97
N ASP A 378 -7.65 -20.31 -8.67
CA ASP A 378 -9.09 -20.50 -8.39
C ASP A 378 -9.36 -21.29 -7.10
N ASN A 379 -8.41 -22.13 -6.69
CA ASN A 379 -8.56 -23.05 -5.55
C ASN A 379 -7.51 -22.83 -4.45
N ILE A 380 -6.83 -21.68 -4.46
CA ILE A 380 -5.82 -21.36 -3.45
C ILE A 380 -6.44 -21.16 -2.06
N THR A 381 -5.75 -21.69 -1.05
CA THR A 381 -6.10 -21.69 0.37
C THR A 381 -4.83 -21.46 1.19
N PRO A 382 -4.93 -21.12 2.50
CA PRO A 382 -3.76 -21.08 3.37
C PRO A 382 -2.93 -22.37 3.36
N GLU A 383 -3.57 -23.54 3.34
CA GLU A 383 -2.89 -24.83 3.35
C GLU A 383 -2.14 -25.13 2.04
N SER A 384 -2.77 -24.84 0.89
CA SER A 384 -2.11 -25.00 -0.42
C SER A 384 -1.00 -23.97 -0.60
N THR A 385 -1.20 -22.74 -0.12
CA THR A 385 -0.17 -21.70 -0.11
C THR A 385 1.05 -22.13 0.72
N ARG A 386 0.82 -22.68 1.92
CA ARG A 386 1.89 -23.24 2.76
C ARG A 386 2.65 -24.34 2.01
N GLN A 387 1.95 -25.22 1.29
CA GLN A 387 2.59 -26.26 0.48
C GLN A 387 3.51 -25.68 -0.61
N LEU A 388 3.05 -24.66 -1.35
CA LEU A 388 3.86 -23.99 -2.38
C LEU A 388 5.10 -23.31 -1.79
N LEU A 389 4.95 -22.63 -0.65
CA LEU A 389 6.06 -21.99 0.07
C LEU A 389 7.08 -23.02 0.54
N VAL A 390 6.63 -24.13 1.17
CA VAL A 390 7.50 -25.19 1.67
C VAL A 390 8.31 -25.82 0.54
N ILE A 391 7.70 -26.13 -0.61
CA ILE A 391 8.42 -26.70 -1.76
C ILE A 391 9.46 -25.71 -2.30
N SER A 392 9.09 -24.43 -2.43
CA SER A 392 9.98 -23.39 -2.93
C SER A 392 11.17 -23.15 -2.00
N ILE A 393 10.89 -23.05 -0.69
CA ILE A 393 11.91 -22.85 0.34
C ILE A 393 12.82 -24.08 0.47
N LEU A 394 12.26 -25.29 0.47
CA LEU A 394 13.04 -26.52 0.50
C LEU A 394 13.99 -26.63 -0.71
N SER A 395 13.53 -26.20 -1.89
CA SER A 395 14.37 -26.12 -3.09
C SER A 395 15.56 -25.16 -2.89
N LEU A 396 15.30 -23.97 -2.32
CA LEU A 396 16.36 -22.99 -2.02
C LEU A 396 17.36 -23.53 -0.99
N ILE A 397 16.88 -24.15 0.09
CA ILE A 397 17.73 -24.79 1.10
C ILE A 397 18.61 -25.87 0.46
N SER A 398 18.04 -26.69 -0.41
CA SER A 398 18.74 -27.82 -1.03
C SER A 398 19.75 -27.42 -2.09
N THR A 399 19.60 -26.24 -2.70
CA THR A 399 20.42 -25.82 -3.85
C THR A 399 21.41 -24.72 -3.51
N LEU A 400 20.99 -23.75 -2.71
CA LEU A 400 21.79 -22.57 -2.37
C LEU A 400 22.21 -22.57 -0.90
N ALA A 401 21.44 -23.25 -0.04
CA ALA A 401 21.63 -23.26 1.41
C ALA A 401 21.84 -21.84 2.00
N PRO A 402 20.90 -20.90 1.77
CA PRO A 402 21.05 -19.54 2.29
C PRO A 402 21.01 -19.55 3.82
N ALA A 403 21.70 -18.59 4.45
CA ALA A 403 21.67 -18.44 5.90
C ALA A 403 20.33 -17.90 6.41
N LYS A 404 19.61 -17.14 5.57
CA LYS A 404 18.29 -16.57 5.87
C LYS A 404 17.31 -16.69 4.72
N ILE A 405 16.03 -16.82 5.07
CA ILE A 405 14.92 -16.74 4.14
C ILE A 405 13.96 -15.67 4.62
N ILE A 406 13.84 -14.61 3.84
CA ILE A 406 12.86 -13.57 4.03
C ILE A 406 11.70 -13.91 3.11
N TYR A 407 10.46 -13.75 3.55
CA TYR A 407 9.34 -13.96 2.66
C TYR A 407 8.16 -13.04 2.93
N TYR A 408 7.43 -12.73 1.85
CA TYR A 408 6.12 -12.13 1.91
C TYR A 408 5.09 -13.11 1.34
N CYS A 409 4.08 -13.40 2.16
CA CYS A 409 2.86 -14.09 1.76
C CYS A 409 1.74 -13.73 2.74
N GLU A 410 0.60 -13.25 2.23
CA GLU A 410 -0.54 -12.90 3.10
C GLU A 410 -1.25 -14.14 3.65
N LEU A 411 -1.37 -15.21 2.85
CA LEU A 411 -2.14 -16.40 3.23
C LEU A 411 -1.39 -17.34 4.19
N CYS A 412 -0.08 -17.15 4.38
CA CYS A 412 0.75 -17.94 5.29
C CYS A 412 1.81 -17.06 5.99
N PRO A 413 1.40 -16.15 6.89
CA PRO A 413 2.31 -15.14 7.46
C PRO A 413 3.14 -15.65 8.65
N ASP A 414 2.82 -16.83 9.19
CA ASP A 414 3.50 -17.39 10.37
C ASP A 414 4.74 -18.22 9.94
N PRO A 415 5.98 -17.77 10.25
CA PRO A 415 7.18 -18.52 9.92
C PRO A 415 7.23 -19.89 10.61
N ASP A 416 6.64 -20.04 11.80
CA ASP A 416 6.65 -21.31 12.53
C ASP A 416 5.84 -22.38 11.78
N GLU A 417 4.76 -22.01 11.09
CA GLU A 417 4.00 -22.95 10.24
C GLU A 417 4.88 -23.50 9.09
N ILE A 418 5.80 -22.69 8.56
CA ILE A 418 6.74 -23.10 7.50
C ILE A 418 7.86 -23.96 8.09
N CYS A 419 8.47 -23.55 9.19
CA CYS A 419 9.53 -24.31 9.88
C CYS A 419 9.05 -25.71 10.30
N ASN A 420 7.86 -25.80 10.90
CA ASN A 420 7.26 -27.08 11.29
C ASN A 420 7.02 -28.00 10.09
N ALA A 421 6.58 -27.43 8.97
CA ALA A 421 6.36 -28.18 7.74
C ALA A 421 7.65 -28.65 7.06
N LEU A 422 8.69 -27.80 7.06
CA LEU A 422 10.01 -28.15 6.53
C LEU A 422 10.67 -29.27 7.34
N SER A 423 10.40 -29.32 8.64
CA SER A 423 10.93 -30.35 9.56
C SER A 423 10.48 -31.78 9.23
N GLU A 424 9.47 -31.95 8.38
CA GLU A 424 9.08 -33.26 7.85
C GLU A 424 10.06 -33.76 6.77
N TYR A 425 10.84 -32.88 6.15
CA TYR A 425 11.72 -33.17 5.01
C TYR A 425 13.21 -33.03 5.31
N ILE A 426 13.59 -32.11 6.22
CA ILE A 426 14.97 -31.81 6.59
C ILE A 426 15.13 -31.70 8.10
N GLU A 427 16.31 -32.02 8.63
CA GLU A 427 16.56 -31.88 10.06
C GLU A 427 16.46 -30.39 10.46
N PRO A 428 15.83 -30.06 11.62
CA PRO A 428 15.65 -28.66 12.04
C PRO A 428 16.94 -27.83 12.09
N ALA A 429 18.10 -28.46 12.29
CA ALA A 429 19.40 -27.80 12.31
C ALA A 429 19.84 -27.23 10.94
N TYR A 430 19.22 -27.67 9.83
CA TYR A 430 19.48 -27.16 8.49
C TYR A 430 18.40 -26.18 7.99
N ILE A 431 17.38 -25.89 8.82
CA ILE A 431 16.38 -24.87 8.50
C ILE A 431 17.00 -23.51 8.83
N PRO A 432 17.18 -22.61 7.84
CA PRO A 432 17.72 -21.27 8.09
C PRO A 432 16.73 -20.42 8.87
N GLU A 433 17.16 -19.24 9.32
CA GLU A 433 16.25 -18.27 9.93
C GLU A 433 15.19 -17.86 8.89
N ILE A 434 13.90 -18.05 9.21
CA ILE A 434 12.78 -17.67 8.34
C ILE A 434 12.08 -16.45 8.93
N ILE A 435 11.98 -15.39 8.13
CA ILE A 435 11.46 -14.09 8.55
C ILE A 435 10.31 -13.69 7.62
N HIS A 436 9.12 -13.49 8.18
CA HIS A 436 8.00 -12.88 7.46
C HIS A 436 8.14 -11.36 7.43
N VAL A 437 7.82 -10.75 6.30
CA VAL A 437 7.70 -9.31 6.15
C VAL A 437 6.34 -8.94 5.56
N ASN A 438 5.85 -7.74 5.87
CA ASN A 438 4.51 -7.28 5.50
C ASN A 438 4.47 -5.98 4.67
N ARG A 439 5.57 -5.22 4.58
CA ARG A 439 5.62 -3.94 3.84
C ARG A 439 6.62 -4.00 2.68
N LEU A 440 6.12 -4.31 1.49
CA LEU A 440 6.94 -4.49 0.28
C LEU A 440 7.65 -3.20 -0.17
N LYS A 441 6.93 -2.08 -0.16
CA LYS A 441 7.45 -0.74 -0.51
C LYS A 441 8.73 -0.38 0.27
N ARG A 442 8.82 -0.84 1.53
CA ARG A 442 9.97 -0.63 2.42
C ARG A 442 11.27 -1.15 1.82
N TYR A 443 11.22 -2.27 1.10
CA TYR A 443 12.39 -2.93 0.54
C TYR A 443 12.53 -2.66 -0.96
N GLN A 444 11.43 -2.66 -1.70
CA GLN A 444 11.46 -2.53 -3.15
C GLN A 444 12.05 -1.17 -3.60
N LEU A 445 11.59 -0.05 -3.03
CA LEU A 445 12.11 1.27 -3.40
C LEU A 445 13.61 1.48 -3.12
N PRO A 446 14.14 1.16 -1.92
CA PRO A 446 15.57 1.29 -1.67
C PRO A 446 16.39 0.29 -2.46
N GLY A 447 15.94 -0.95 -2.66
CA GLY A 447 16.68 -1.90 -3.47
C GLY A 447 16.81 -1.48 -4.94
N THR A 448 15.77 -0.86 -5.49
CA THR A 448 15.84 -0.19 -6.81
C THR A 448 16.87 0.93 -6.82
N MET A 449 16.98 1.71 -5.74
CA MET A 449 18.01 2.75 -5.61
C MET A 449 19.41 2.13 -5.54
N ILE A 450 19.61 1.06 -4.76
CA ILE A 450 20.90 0.34 -4.69
C ILE A 450 21.31 -0.14 -6.07
N ARG A 451 20.38 -0.69 -6.86
CA ARG A 451 20.69 -1.14 -8.22
C ARG A 451 21.14 0.02 -9.12
N CYS A 452 20.51 1.19 -9.00
CA CYS A 452 20.97 2.38 -9.70
C CYS A 452 22.39 2.78 -9.27
N LEU A 453 22.71 2.73 -7.97
CA LEU A 453 24.06 3.02 -7.46
C LEU A 453 25.11 2.07 -8.02
N GLU A 454 24.83 0.76 -8.09
CA GLU A 454 25.74 -0.22 -8.68
C GLU A 454 26.08 0.14 -10.14
N VAL A 455 25.07 0.55 -10.92
CA VAL A 455 25.25 0.94 -12.33
C VAL A 455 25.97 2.28 -12.48
N LEU A 456 25.67 3.26 -11.63
CA LEU A 456 26.33 4.58 -11.65
C LEU A 456 27.80 4.48 -11.23
N ASN A 457 28.09 3.76 -10.15
CA ASN A 457 29.45 3.64 -9.61
C ASN A 457 30.38 2.81 -10.50
N SER A 458 29.84 1.86 -11.25
CA SER A 458 30.64 0.99 -12.13
C SER A 458 31.17 1.69 -13.38
N HIS A 459 30.82 2.96 -13.66
CA HIS A 459 31.17 3.71 -14.88
C HIS A 459 30.79 3.00 -16.19
N THR A 460 30.03 1.91 -16.12
CA THR A 460 29.66 1.00 -17.20
C THR A 460 28.19 1.15 -17.60
N ILE A 461 27.71 2.39 -17.64
CA ILE A 461 26.46 2.73 -18.34
C ILE A 461 26.51 2.17 -19.78
N VAL A 462 27.70 2.08 -20.40
CA VAL A 462 27.89 1.56 -21.78
C VAL A 462 28.05 0.03 -21.87
N GLU A 463 28.49 -0.68 -20.82
CA GLU A 463 28.64 -2.15 -20.88
C GLU A 463 27.38 -2.90 -20.44
N HIS A 464 26.59 -2.35 -19.52
CA HIS A 464 25.26 -2.91 -19.20
C HIS A 464 24.25 -2.77 -20.36
N MET A 465 24.52 -1.88 -21.32
CA MET A 465 23.72 -1.62 -22.52
C MET A 465 24.22 -2.33 -23.79
N LYS A 466 25.29 -3.13 -23.74
CA LYS A 466 25.93 -3.70 -24.95
C LYS A 466 25.70 -5.18 -25.23
N TYR A 467 24.94 -5.89 -24.39
CA TYR A 467 24.48 -7.25 -24.67
C TYR A 467 23.07 -7.41 -24.13
#